data_AF-A0A4Q1BP81-F1
#
_entry.id   AF-A0A4Q1BP81-F1
#
_cell.length_a   1.000
_cell.length_b   1.000
_cell.length_c   1.000
_cell.angle_alpha   90.00
_cell.angle_beta   90.00
_cell.angle_gamma   90.00
#
_symmetry.space_group_name_H-M   'P 1'
#
loop_
_entity.id
_entity.type
_entity.pdbx_description
1 polymer ?
#
loop_
_entity_poly.entity_id
_entity_poly.type
_entity_poly.pdbx_seq_one_letter_code
_entity_poly.pdbx_strand_id
1 'polypeptide(L)'
;MRTCTKIIKGIHEGDYVLRIFDLSSVSPLLNDGFTATDEEFKHSISGTTWKREFQHLHSDDDWLNQEDTIKGMVNHINGGWEYYGNAEPSPWVSTTANFEWAIWEIVRRLDKDMTKSVKLSVINRYDCYSSYYHGVKAIHTNASEIIQAFLERPYNYGMYDHERALKFSKTASEVLFYGKIFRKDIVETTRWNRYRKPLWLPKEFILPYHEKERNCTWIESLVWDPSDSFSEAKAKIQERRNQL
;
A
#
# COMPACT_ATOMS: atom_id res chain seq x y z
N MET A 1 -16.52 -9.85 14.98
CA MET A 1 -15.97 -8.87 14.00
C MET A 1 -14.62 -8.41 14.56
N ARG A 2 -13.52 -8.44 13.79
CA ARG A 2 -12.18 -8.12 14.29
C ARG A 2 -12.02 -6.60 14.54
N THR A 3 -11.20 -6.24 15.52
CA THR A 3 -10.83 -4.86 15.82
C THR A 3 -9.63 -4.44 14.98
N CYS A 4 -9.66 -3.25 14.38
CA CYS A 4 -8.52 -2.67 13.65
C CYS A 4 -7.24 -2.56 14.50
N THR A 5 -7.37 -2.49 15.82
CA THR A 5 -6.27 -2.32 16.78
C THR A 5 -5.10 -3.27 16.57
N LYS A 6 -5.34 -4.56 16.23
CA LYS A 6 -4.23 -5.49 15.95
C LYS A 6 -3.50 -5.13 14.65
N ILE A 7 -4.24 -4.72 13.62
CA ILE A 7 -3.66 -4.31 12.33
C ILE A 7 -2.85 -3.03 12.50
N ILE A 8 -3.44 -2.02 13.16
CA ILE A 8 -2.77 -0.74 13.47
C ILE A 8 -1.50 -0.97 14.30
N LYS A 9 -1.57 -1.81 15.33
CA LYS A 9 -0.40 -2.17 16.16
C LYS A 9 0.70 -2.82 15.32
N GLY A 10 0.39 -3.85 14.53
CA GLY A 10 1.38 -4.51 13.68
C GLY A 10 1.95 -3.60 12.58
N ILE A 11 1.19 -2.61 12.10
CA ILE A 11 1.72 -1.58 11.20
C ILE A 11 2.75 -0.69 11.93
N HIS A 12 2.45 -0.24 13.16
CA HIS A 12 3.40 0.54 13.97
C HIS A 12 4.64 -0.26 14.40
N GLU A 13 4.51 -1.59 14.57
CA GLU A 13 5.62 -2.49 14.91
C GLU A 13 6.44 -2.90 13.68
N GLY A 14 6.04 -2.52 12.46
CA GLY A 14 6.70 -2.90 11.20
C GLY A 14 6.29 -4.29 10.66
N ASP A 15 5.59 -5.10 11.46
CA ASP A 15 5.11 -6.44 11.12
C ASP A 15 4.12 -6.48 9.95
N TYR A 16 3.32 -5.41 9.73
CA TYR A 16 2.23 -5.41 8.74
C TYR A 16 2.28 -4.24 7.75
N VAL A 17 1.90 -4.54 6.51
CA VAL A 17 1.55 -3.56 5.47
C VAL A 17 0.20 -3.92 4.83
N LEU A 18 -0.36 -2.96 4.09
CA LEU A 18 -1.69 -3.07 3.51
C LEU A 18 -1.65 -2.95 1.97
N ARG A 19 -2.29 -3.89 1.27
CA ARG A 19 -2.54 -3.80 -0.18
C ARG A 19 -4.01 -3.50 -0.44
N ILE A 20 -4.26 -2.37 -1.10
CA ILE A 20 -5.58 -1.90 -1.51
C ILE A 20 -5.77 -2.21 -2.99
N PHE A 21 -6.84 -2.92 -3.34
CA PHE A 21 -7.05 -3.39 -4.70
C PHE A 21 -8.53 -3.68 -4.99
N ASP A 22 -8.88 -3.77 -6.27
CA ASP A 22 -10.21 -4.02 -6.80
C ASP A 22 -10.11 -4.73 -8.16
N LEU A 23 -11.14 -4.63 -9.00
CA LEU A 23 -11.17 -5.28 -10.32
C LEU A 23 -10.31 -4.58 -11.38
N SER A 24 -9.88 -3.34 -11.17
CA SER A 24 -9.04 -2.59 -12.11
C SER A 24 -7.56 -2.58 -11.73
N SER A 25 -7.21 -3.24 -10.62
CA SER A 25 -5.85 -3.26 -10.10
C SER A 25 -4.97 -4.23 -10.92
N VAL A 26 -3.93 -3.70 -11.57
CA VAL A 26 -3.06 -4.41 -12.53
C VAL A 26 -2.36 -5.65 -11.93
N SER A 27 -2.05 -5.61 -10.63
CA SER A 27 -1.64 -6.78 -9.84
C SER A 27 -2.81 -7.25 -8.97
N PRO A 28 -3.68 -8.16 -9.45
CA PRO A 28 -4.78 -8.72 -8.68
C PRO A 28 -4.29 -9.77 -7.67
N LEU A 29 -5.15 -10.11 -6.70
CA LEU A 29 -4.92 -11.25 -5.80
C LEU A 29 -5.27 -12.56 -6.52
N LEU A 30 -4.28 -13.41 -6.72
CA LEU A 30 -4.38 -14.77 -7.24
C LEU A 30 -4.18 -15.81 -6.12
N ASN A 31 -4.24 -17.10 -6.46
CA ASN A 31 -4.12 -18.21 -5.50
C ASN A 31 -2.76 -18.24 -4.80
N ASP A 32 -1.71 -17.83 -5.51
CA ASP A 32 -0.30 -17.82 -5.13
C ASP A 32 0.15 -16.49 -4.49
N GLY A 33 -0.70 -15.44 -4.55
CA GLY A 33 -0.46 -14.13 -3.94
C GLY A 33 -0.73 -12.96 -4.90
N PHE A 34 0.06 -11.90 -4.79
CA PHE A 34 0.15 -10.84 -5.79
C PHE A 34 1.44 -10.98 -6.58
N THR A 35 1.39 -10.73 -7.89
CA THR A 35 2.55 -10.71 -8.78
C THR A 35 2.58 -9.38 -9.51
N ALA A 36 3.78 -8.82 -9.68
CA ALA A 36 4.02 -7.61 -10.45
C ALA A 36 3.74 -7.84 -11.95
N THR A 37 3.64 -6.77 -12.74
CA THR A 37 3.18 -6.85 -14.15
C THR A 37 4.29 -6.88 -15.19
N ASP A 38 5.54 -6.68 -14.78
CA ASP A 38 6.70 -6.81 -15.64
C ASP A 38 6.75 -8.16 -16.38
N GLU A 39 7.33 -8.16 -17.58
CA GLU A 39 7.56 -9.36 -18.39
C GLU A 39 8.31 -10.44 -17.60
N GLU A 40 9.26 -10.07 -16.73
CA GLU A 40 10.02 -11.02 -15.93
C GLU A 40 9.12 -11.82 -14.95
N PHE A 41 7.99 -11.25 -14.51
CA PHE A 41 7.08 -11.87 -13.54
C PHE A 41 5.80 -12.50 -14.14
N LYS A 42 5.51 -12.28 -15.43
CA LYS A 42 4.22 -12.56 -16.09
C LYS A 42 3.61 -13.95 -15.90
N HIS A 43 4.41 -14.97 -15.59
CA HIS A 43 3.95 -16.36 -15.48
C HIS A 43 3.86 -16.91 -14.04
N SER A 44 3.68 -16.03 -13.04
CA SER A 44 3.58 -16.42 -11.63
C SER A 44 4.79 -17.28 -11.21
N ILE A 45 5.95 -16.63 -11.12
CA ILE A 45 7.24 -17.27 -10.81
C ILE A 45 7.10 -18.31 -9.69
N SER A 46 7.53 -19.54 -9.97
CA SER A 46 7.50 -20.64 -9.00
C SER A 46 8.41 -20.34 -7.81
N GLY A 47 8.11 -20.89 -6.63
CA GLY A 47 8.95 -20.66 -5.46
C GLY A 47 10.41 -21.15 -5.60
N THR A 48 10.64 -22.13 -6.48
CA THR A 48 12.00 -22.61 -6.82
C THR A 48 12.72 -21.62 -7.72
N THR A 49 12.04 -21.13 -8.76
CA THR A 49 12.54 -20.10 -9.69
C THR A 49 12.87 -18.82 -8.91
N TRP A 50 11.96 -18.37 -8.05
CA TRP A 50 12.16 -17.20 -7.18
C TRP A 50 13.42 -17.27 -6.33
N LYS A 51 13.66 -18.41 -5.68
CA LYS A 51 14.85 -18.65 -4.85
C LYS A 51 16.15 -18.58 -5.65
N ARG A 52 16.13 -19.07 -6.89
CA ARG A 52 17.30 -19.12 -7.77
C ARG A 52 17.63 -17.73 -8.34
N GLU A 53 16.63 -17.03 -8.84
CA GLU A 53 16.81 -15.83 -9.66
C GLU A 53 16.72 -14.52 -8.88
N PHE A 54 15.91 -14.44 -7.81
CA PHE A 54 15.58 -13.15 -7.18
C PHE A 54 15.94 -13.09 -5.70
N GLN A 55 15.82 -14.19 -4.95
CA GLN A 55 15.96 -14.15 -3.48
C GLN A 55 17.33 -13.65 -2.97
N HIS A 56 18.37 -13.63 -3.80
CA HIS A 56 19.66 -13.04 -3.43
C HIS A 56 19.56 -11.50 -3.21
N LEU A 57 18.69 -10.81 -3.95
CA LEU A 57 18.36 -9.38 -3.85
C LEU A 57 17.68 -8.97 -2.52
N HIS A 58 17.42 -9.92 -1.62
CA HIS A 58 17.01 -9.65 -0.24
C HIS A 58 18.24 -9.38 0.67
N SER A 59 19.41 -9.89 0.31
CA SER A 59 20.62 -9.81 1.14
C SER A 59 21.72 -8.93 0.52
N ASP A 60 21.40 -8.35 -0.64
CA ASP A 60 22.19 -7.40 -1.39
C ASP A 60 21.23 -6.29 -1.80
N ASP A 61 21.45 -5.07 -1.29
CA ASP A 61 20.63 -3.89 -1.54
C ASP A 61 21.29 -2.93 -2.56
N ASP A 62 22.46 -3.28 -3.13
CA ASP A 62 23.18 -2.38 -4.05
C ASP A 62 22.39 -2.14 -5.36
N TRP A 63 21.53 -3.09 -5.75
CA TRP A 63 20.62 -2.93 -6.89
C TRP A 63 19.55 -1.84 -6.65
N LEU A 64 19.14 -1.57 -5.41
CA LEU A 64 18.23 -0.46 -5.07
C LEU A 64 18.90 0.91 -5.25
N ASN A 65 20.24 0.95 -5.28
CA ASN A 65 21.01 2.18 -5.47
C ASN A 65 21.26 2.52 -6.95
N GLN A 66 20.87 1.64 -7.88
CA GLN A 66 21.03 1.82 -9.33
C GLN A 66 19.99 2.79 -9.90
N GLU A 67 20.43 3.64 -10.82
CA GLU A 67 19.61 4.73 -11.38
C GLU A 67 18.34 4.21 -12.08
N ASP A 68 18.44 3.11 -12.82
CA ASP A 68 17.28 2.55 -13.55
C ASP A 68 16.27 1.87 -12.62
N THR A 69 16.72 1.23 -11.53
CA THR A 69 15.84 0.75 -10.45
C THR A 69 15.03 1.90 -9.85
N ILE A 70 15.69 3.02 -9.57
CA ILE A 70 15.08 4.19 -8.94
C ILE A 70 14.12 4.90 -9.90
N LYS A 71 14.47 5.05 -11.19
CA LYS A 71 13.55 5.49 -12.24
C LYS A 71 12.33 4.58 -12.33
N GLY A 72 12.52 3.26 -12.29
CA GLY A 72 11.43 2.28 -12.26
C GLY A 72 10.49 2.46 -11.06
N MET A 73 11.04 2.71 -9.87
CA MET A 73 10.24 3.05 -8.68
C MET A 73 9.47 4.37 -8.86
N VAL A 74 10.12 5.42 -9.36
CA VAL A 74 9.51 6.75 -9.57
C VAL A 74 8.39 6.70 -10.63
N ASN A 75 8.63 6.02 -11.75
CA ASN A 75 7.62 5.79 -12.79
C ASN A 75 6.43 5.00 -12.25
N HIS A 76 6.70 3.92 -11.51
CA HIS A 76 5.66 3.11 -10.85
C HIS A 76 4.82 3.92 -9.86
N ILE A 77 5.44 4.79 -9.05
CA ILE A 77 4.73 5.60 -8.06
C ILE A 77 3.90 6.71 -8.73
N ASN A 78 4.47 7.41 -9.72
CA ASN A 78 3.79 8.51 -10.40
C ASN A 78 2.67 8.02 -11.34
N GLY A 79 2.90 6.95 -12.11
CA GLY A 79 1.87 6.30 -12.92
C GLY A 79 0.87 5.49 -12.08
N GLY A 80 1.25 5.08 -10.86
CA GLY A 80 0.56 4.10 -10.02
C GLY A 80 -0.85 4.44 -9.52
N TRP A 81 -1.41 5.58 -9.92
CA TRP A 81 -2.79 5.99 -9.64
C TRP A 81 -3.49 6.71 -10.81
N GLU A 82 -2.77 7.04 -11.89
CA GLU A 82 -3.33 7.78 -13.02
C GLU A 82 -3.93 6.82 -14.05
N TYR A 83 -5.27 6.75 -14.06
CA TYR A 83 -6.13 6.14 -15.08
C TYR A 83 -5.97 4.64 -15.42
N TYR A 84 -7.09 3.94 -15.26
CA TYR A 84 -7.29 2.52 -15.48
C TYR A 84 -6.80 1.98 -16.83
N GLY A 85 -6.02 0.89 -16.79
CA GLY A 85 -5.81 -0.03 -17.91
C GLY A 85 -4.57 0.19 -18.78
N ASN A 86 -3.90 1.35 -18.67
CA ASN A 86 -2.73 1.70 -19.49
C ASN A 86 -1.43 1.90 -18.70
N ALA A 87 -1.40 1.56 -17.41
CA ALA A 87 -0.16 1.60 -16.62
C ALA A 87 0.89 0.67 -17.25
N GLU A 88 2.11 1.18 -17.45
CA GLU A 88 3.22 0.40 -17.99
C GLU A 88 3.50 -0.83 -17.10
N PRO A 89 4.01 -1.93 -17.68
CA PRO A 89 4.52 -3.06 -16.90
C PRO A 89 5.51 -2.56 -15.85
N SER A 90 5.33 -3.00 -14.61
CA SER A 90 6.16 -2.59 -13.49
C SER A 90 6.59 -3.82 -12.71
N PRO A 91 7.85 -3.87 -12.23
CA PRO A 91 8.32 -4.92 -11.34
C PRO A 91 7.86 -4.72 -9.89
N TRP A 92 7.12 -3.64 -9.59
CA TRP A 92 6.71 -3.28 -8.23
C TRP A 92 5.23 -3.53 -7.93
N VAL A 93 4.93 -3.91 -6.69
CA VAL A 93 3.57 -3.97 -6.14
C VAL A 93 3.45 -3.02 -4.95
N SER A 94 2.68 -1.94 -5.10
CA SER A 94 2.48 -0.94 -4.03
C SER A 94 1.70 -1.46 -2.84
N THR A 95 2.23 -1.25 -1.64
CA THR A 95 1.54 -1.42 -0.36
C THR A 95 1.75 -0.18 0.52
N THR A 96 0.97 -0.03 1.58
CA THR A 96 1.08 1.10 2.51
C THR A 96 1.26 0.63 3.95
N ALA A 97 2.18 1.26 4.68
CA ALA A 97 2.34 1.18 6.12
C ALA A 97 1.55 2.29 6.86
N ASN A 98 0.48 2.82 6.27
CA ASN A 98 -0.34 3.88 6.84
C ASN A 98 -1.83 3.47 6.83
N PHE A 99 -2.38 3.15 8.01
CA PHE A 99 -3.78 2.75 8.15
C PHE A 99 -4.77 3.90 7.88
N GLU A 100 -4.44 5.14 8.29
CA GLU A 100 -5.28 6.32 8.02
C GLU A 100 -5.45 6.53 6.52
N TRP A 101 -4.34 6.45 5.76
CA TRP A 101 -4.35 6.49 4.29
C TRP A 101 -5.19 5.33 3.78
N ALA A 102 -4.89 4.09 4.17
CA ALA A 102 -5.58 2.92 3.61
C ALA A 102 -7.11 2.98 3.72
N ILE A 103 -7.66 3.58 4.77
CA ILE A 103 -9.11 3.82 4.88
C ILE A 103 -9.57 4.99 4.00
N TRP A 104 -8.83 6.10 3.94
CA TRP A 104 -9.11 7.20 3.01
C TRP A 104 -9.15 6.73 1.55
N GLU A 105 -8.26 5.84 1.10
CA GLU A 105 -8.31 5.31 -0.28
C GLU A 105 -9.56 4.51 -0.56
N ILE A 106 -9.93 3.64 0.38
CA ILE A 106 -11.11 2.78 0.24
C ILE A 106 -12.34 3.66 0.10
N VAL A 107 -12.43 4.72 0.90
CA VAL A 107 -13.50 5.73 0.79
C VAL A 107 -13.44 6.44 -0.56
N ARG A 108 -12.26 6.92 -0.97
CA ARG A 108 -12.04 7.63 -2.24
C ARG A 108 -12.47 6.79 -3.45
N ARG A 109 -12.07 5.52 -3.57
CA ARG A 109 -12.50 4.63 -4.67
C ARG A 109 -13.99 4.30 -4.63
N LEU A 110 -14.54 4.08 -3.43
CA LEU A 110 -15.96 3.70 -3.28
C LEU A 110 -16.91 4.84 -3.63
N ASP A 111 -16.49 6.10 -3.45
CA ASP A 111 -17.35 7.27 -3.65
C ASP A 111 -16.97 8.11 -4.88
N LYS A 112 -15.71 8.56 -5.04
CA LYS A 112 -15.28 9.33 -6.22
C LYS A 112 -15.18 8.45 -7.47
N ASP A 113 -14.50 7.31 -7.35
CA ASP A 113 -14.29 6.41 -8.50
C ASP A 113 -15.51 5.49 -8.74
N MET A 114 -16.58 5.63 -7.95
CA MET A 114 -17.82 4.84 -8.01
C MET A 114 -17.60 3.31 -8.03
N THR A 115 -16.50 2.86 -7.44
CA THR A 115 -16.10 1.44 -7.45
C THR A 115 -17.06 0.63 -6.59
N LYS A 116 -17.70 -0.39 -7.17
CA LYS A 116 -18.71 -1.21 -6.45
C LYS A 116 -18.15 -1.94 -5.23
N SER A 117 -16.85 -2.22 -5.20
CA SER A 117 -16.20 -2.86 -4.06
C SER A 117 -14.67 -2.78 -4.12
N VAL A 118 -14.06 -2.41 -3.00
CA VAL A 118 -12.61 -2.42 -2.79
C VAL A 118 -12.26 -3.59 -1.85
N LYS A 119 -11.05 -4.13 -2.00
CA LYS A 119 -10.47 -5.15 -1.12
C LYS A 119 -9.23 -4.58 -0.43
N LEU A 120 -9.03 -5.01 0.81
CA LEU A 120 -7.86 -4.68 1.63
C LEU A 120 -7.24 -5.98 2.12
N SER A 121 -6.02 -6.28 1.66
CA SER A 121 -5.21 -7.37 2.20
C SER A 121 -4.25 -6.86 3.26
N VAL A 122 -4.19 -7.54 4.41
CA VAL A 122 -3.15 -7.39 5.43
C VAL A 122 -2.03 -8.38 5.10
N ILE A 123 -0.81 -7.88 5.01
CA ILE A 123 0.38 -8.63 4.58
C ILE A 123 1.44 -8.57 5.69
N ASN A 124 2.00 -9.72 6.05
CA ASN A 124 3.20 -9.80 6.89
C ASN A 124 4.38 -9.18 6.12
N ARG A 125 5.03 -8.21 6.75
CA ARG A 125 6.34 -7.70 6.38
C ARG A 125 7.38 -8.38 7.28
N TYR A 126 8.51 -8.74 6.68
CA TYR A 126 9.65 -9.31 7.41
C TYR A 126 10.89 -8.56 6.95
N ASP A 127 11.42 -7.67 7.79
CA ASP A 127 12.71 -6.99 7.54
C ASP A 127 13.88 -7.99 7.68
N CYS A 128 13.72 -9.00 8.54
CA CYS A 128 14.64 -10.12 8.65
C CYS A 128 13.89 -11.46 8.72
N TYR A 129 14.50 -12.49 8.13
CA TYR A 129 14.05 -13.87 8.27
C TYR A 129 15.05 -14.62 9.16
N SER A 130 14.56 -15.51 10.02
CA SER A 130 15.39 -16.41 10.82
C SER A 130 16.41 -17.17 9.95
N SER A 131 17.61 -17.42 10.46
CA SER A 131 18.64 -18.22 9.77
C SER A 131 18.17 -19.64 9.43
N TYR A 132 17.22 -20.19 10.20
CA TYR A 132 16.58 -21.49 9.96
C TYR A 132 15.47 -21.44 8.89
N TYR A 133 15.18 -20.27 8.32
CA TYR A 133 14.11 -20.10 7.35
C TYR A 133 14.56 -20.45 5.93
N HIS A 134 14.21 -21.64 5.49
CA HIS A 134 14.46 -22.12 4.12
C HIS A 134 13.28 -21.89 3.16
N GLY A 135 12.33 -21.03 3.50
CA GLY A 135 11.21 -20.66 2.63
C GLY A 135 11.62 -19.70 1.49
N VAL A 136 10.66 -19.36 0.63
CA VAL A 136 10.80 -18.19 -0.27
C VAL A 136 10.75 -16.90 0.55
N LYS A 137 11.57 -15.90 0.26
CA LYS A 137 11.52 -14.59 0.95
C LYS A 137 10.94 -13.54 -0.01
N ALA A 138 9.93 -12.80 0.43
CA ALA A 138 9.46 -11.63 -0.31
C ALA A 138 10.50 -10.50 -0.21
N ILE A 139 10.69 -9.73 -1.28
CA ILE A 139 11.62 -8.59 -1.34
C ILE A 139 10.77 -7.32 -1.31
N HIS A 140 11.09 -6.40 -0.40
CA HIS A 140 10.34 -5.16 -0.20
C HIS A 140 11.25 -4.03 0.28
N THR A 141 10.85 -2.79 0.03
CA THR A 141 11.61 -1.60 0.44
C THR A 141 10.68 -0.40 0.72
N ASN A 142 11.13 0.51 1.60
CA ASN A 142 10.49 1.79 1.87
C ASN A 142 10.85 2.77 0.74
N ALA A 143 9.95 3.02 -0.22
CA ALA A 143 10.33 3.76 -1.42
C ALA A 143 10.78 5.20 -1.14
N SER A 144 10.24 5.85 -0.11
CA SER A 144 10.64 7.20 0.27
C SER A 144 12.08 7.31 0.76
N GLU A 145 12.62 6.23 1.35
CA GLU A 145 14.00 6.21 1.86
C GLU A 145 14.98 6.13 0.69
N ILE A 146 14.73 5.22 -0.25
CA ILE A 146 15.54 5.03 -1.47
C ILE A 146 15.53 6.30 -2.35
N ILE A 147 14.34 6.87 -2.62
CA ILE A 147 14.21 8.06 -3.47
C ILE A 147 14.84 9.29 -2.80
N GLN A 148 14.72 9.43 -1.47
CA GLN A 148 15.39 10.53 -0.75
C GLN A 148 16.92 10.38 -0.82
N ALA A 149 17.46 9.20 -0.53
CA ALA A 149 18.90 8.93 -0.59
C ALA A 149 19.48 9.14 -2.00
N PHE A 150 18.67 8.95 -3.05
CA PHE A 150 19.04 9.31 -4.43
C PHE A 150 19.07 10.83 -4.66
N LEU A 151 18.03 11.55 -4.23
CA LEU A 151 17.94 13.01 -4.39
C LEU A 151 19.04 13.76 -3.62
N GLU A 152 19.56 13.19 -2.55
CA GLU A 152 20.67 13.76 -1.77
C GLU A 152 22.06 13.56 -2.43
N ARG A 153 22.16 12.82 -3.54
CA ARG A 153 23.42 12.64 -4.27
C ARG A 153 23.78 13.89 -5.09
N PRO A 154 25.05 14.33 -5.09
CA PRO A 154 25.49 15.44 -5.92
C PRO A 154 25.35 15.12 -7.42
N TYR A 155 25.07 16.14 -8.23
CA TYR A 155 24.95 16.12 -9.70
C TYR A 155 23.67 15.53 -10.33
N ASN A 156 22.64 15.20 -9.55
CA ASN A 156 21.36 14.77 -10.11
C ASN A 156 20.56 15.97 -10.70
N TYR A 157 20.46 16.04 -12.03
CA TYR A 157 19.67 17.06 -12.75
C TYR A 157 18.42 16.41 -13.39
N GLY A 158 17.22 16.95 -13.11
CA GLY A 158 15.94 16.46 -13.67
C GLY A 158 14.99 15.83 -12.63
N MET A 159 14.76 16.53 -11.50
CA MET A 159 14.20 15.92 -10.29
C MET A 159 12.66 16.01 -10.09
N TYR A 160 11.89 16.72 -10.92
CA TYR A 160 10.48 17.03 -10.61
C TYR A 160 9.63 15.78 -10.33
N ASP A 161 9.75 14.74 -11.16
CA ASP A 161 9.02 13.48 -10.99
C ASP A 161 9.47 12.71 -9.75
N HIS A 162 10.75 12.84 -9.37
CA HIS A 162 11.30 12.21 -8.17
C HIS A 162 10.78 12.91 -6.89
N GLU A 163 10.69 14.24 -6.87
CA GLU A 163 10.08 14.99 -5.77
C GLU A 163 8.59 14.67 -5.62
N ARG A 164 7.87 14.55 -6.74
CA ARG A 164 6.46 14.13 -6.77
C ARG A 164 6.30 12.72 -6.17
N ALA A 165 7.08 11.75 -6.65
CA ALA A 165 7.07 10.38 -6.15
C ALA A 165 7.46 10.30 -4.66
N LEU A 166 8.48 11.04 -4.24
CA LEU A 166 8.90 11.11 -2.84
C LEU A 166 7.79 11.68 -1.93
N LYS A 167 7.13 12.77 -2.35
CA LYS A 167 6.02 13.37 -1.61
C LYS A 167 4.84 12.42 -1.49
N PHE A 168 4.50 11.72 -2.57
CA PHE A 168 3.45 10.70 -2.57
C PHE A 168 3.82 9.55 -1.64
N SER A 169 4.99 8.95 -1.82
CA SER A 169 5.49 7.81 -1.04
C SER A 169 5.57 8.12 0.46
N LYS A 170 6.07 9.31 0.85
CA LYS A 170 6.08 9.76 2.26
C LYS A 170 4.68 9.90 2.84
N THR A 171 3.75 10.44 2.04
CA THR A 171 2.35 10.60 2.44
C THR A 171 1.69 9.24 2.64
N ALA A 172 1.92 8.31 1.72
CA ALA A 172 1.45 6.93 1.71
C ALA A 172 2.15 6.00 2.71
N SER A 173 3.32 6.37 3.22
CA SER A 173 4.24 5.41 3.86
C SER A 173 4.39 4.17 2.98
N GLU A 174 4.70 4.40 1.70
CA GLU A 174 4.63 3.38 0.66
C GLU A 174 5.79 2.39 0.73
N VAL A 175 5.42 1.12 0.81
CA VAL A 175 6.32 -0.02 0.78
C VAL A 175 6.10 -0.76 -0.52
N LEU A 176 7.11 -0.77 -1.38
CA LEU A 176 7.06 -1.47 -2.67
C LEU A 176 7.60 -2.89 -2.48
N PHE A 177 6.83 -3.88 -2.95
CA PHE A 177 7.32 -5.25 -3.09
C PHE A 177 7.85 -5.44 -4.50
N TYR A 178 9.09 -5.90 -4.63
CA TYR A 178 9.65 -6.30 -5.91
C TYR A 178 9.11 -7.67 -6.29
N GLY A 179 8.59 -7.81 -7.50
CA GLY A 179 8.12 -9.04 -8.15
C GLY A 179 6.88 -9.71 -7.56
N LYS A 180 6.86 -10.01 -6.25
CA LYS A 180 5.87 -10.92 -5.66
C LYS A 180 5.62 -10.72 -4.16
N ILE A 181 4.34 -10.78 -3.79
CA ILE A 181 3.87 -10.96 -2.41
C ILE A 181 3.24 -12.35 -2.33
N PHE A 182 3.81 -13.29 -1.57
CA PHE A 182 3.31 -14.67 -1.57
C PHE A 182 2.02 -14.83 -0.77
N ARG A 183 1.18 -15.79 -1.16
CA ARG A 183 -0.10 -16.10 -0.50
C ARG A 183 0.03 -16.33 1.00
N LYS A 184 1.11 -16.97 1.44
CA LYS A 184 1.40 -17.27 2.86
C LYS A 184 1.63 -16.02 3.72
N ASP A 185 2.09 -14.92 3.09
CA ASP A 185 2.38 -13.66 3.77
C ASP A 185 1.09 -12.81 3.89
N ILE A 186 0.05 -13.12 3.11
CA ILE A 186 -1.27 -12.49 3.19
C ILE A 186 -2.07 -13.09 4.35
N VAL A 187 -2.11 -12.36 5.47
CA VAL A 187 -2.80 -12.73 6.73
C VAL A 187 -4.31 -12.83 6.53
N GLU A 188 -4.92 -11.80 5.95
CA GLU A 188 -6.35 -11.78 5.62
C GLU A 188 -6.66 -10.80 4.49
N THR A 189 -7.75 -11.04 3.78
CA THR A 189 -8.30 -10.11 2.78
C THR A 189 -9.73 -9.77 3.16
N THR A 190 -10.02 -8.49 3.32
CA THR A 190 -11.35 -7.97 3.67
C THR A 190 -11.99 -7.26 2.47
N ARG A 191 -13.31 -7.37 2.34
CA ARG A 191 -14.08 -6.74 1.24
C ARG A 191 -14.91 -5.57 1.78
N TRP A 192 -14.75 -4.42 1.16
CA TRP A 192 -15.38 -3.15 1.49
C TRP A 192 -16.35 -2.74 0.38
N ASN A 193 -17.47 -2.11 0.77
CA ASN A 193 -18.38 -1.38 -0.11
C ASN A 193 -19.12 -0.31 0.71
N ARG A 194 -19.87 0.59 0.05
CA ARG A 194 -20.59 1.71 0.71
C ARG A 194 -21.46 1.28 1.91
N TYR A 195 -22.02 0.06 1.89
CA TYR A 195 -22.92 -0.45 2.93
C TYR A 195 -22.24 -1.34 3.98
N ARG A 196 -21.00 -1.78 3.74
CA ARG A 196 -20.30 -2.76 4.60
C ARG A 196 -18.85 -2.37 4.85
N LYS A 197 -18.57 -1.95 6.09
CA LYS A 197 -17.22 -2.00 6.67
C LYS A 197 -16.98 -3.37 7.32
N PRO A 198 -15.94 -4.13 6.92
CA PRO A 198 -15.60 -5.43 7.51
C PRO A 198 -14.84 -5.30 8.84
N LEU A 199 -14.26 -4.14 9.12
CA LEU A 199 -13.54 -3.82 10.37
C LEU A 199 -14.30 -2.78 11.20
N TRP A 200 -14.10 -2.80 12.51
CA TRP A 200 -14.36 -1.64 13.35
C TRP A 200 -13.26 -0.62 13.13
N LEU A 201 -13.60 0.59 12.67
CA LEU A 201 -12.67 1.72 12.60
C LEU A 201 -12.42 2.29 14.00
N PRO A 202 -11.26 2.93 14.25
CA PRO A 202 -11.00 3.66 15.49
C PRO A 202 -12.04 4.77 15.73
N LYS A 203 -12.19 5.24 16.98
CA LYS A 203 -13.22 6.21 17.35
C LYS A 203 -12.99 7.58 16.71
N GLU A 204 -11.73 7.96 16.51
CA GLU A 204 -11.32 9.23 15.90
C GLU A 204 -11.63 9.31 14.40
N PHE A 205 -11.99 8.19 13.75
CA PHE A 205 -12.44 8.17 12.36
C PHE A 205 -13.92 8.54 12.23
N ILE A 206 -14.67 8.57 13.34
CA ILE A 206 -16.13 8.50 13.34
C ILE A 206 -16.74 9.74 14.03
N LEU A 207 -17.74 10.33 13.38
CA LEU A 207 -18.49 11.47 13.92
C LEU A 207 -19.10 11.17 15.30
N PRO A 208 -19.20 12.16 16.20
CA PRO A 208 -20.05 12.10 17.38
C PRO A 208 -21.48 11.66 17.05
N TYR A 209 -22.14 10.94 17.96
CA TYR A 209 -23.47 10.38 17.71
C TYR A 209 -24.54 11.44 17.37
N HIS A 210 -24.41 12.65 17.92
CA HIS A 210 -25.36 13.75 17.70
C HIS A 210 -25.17 14.48 16.36
N GLU A 211 -24.03 14.28 15.69
CA GLU A 211 -23.74 14.83 14.35
C GLU A 211 -24.13 13.87 13.22
N LYS A 212 -24.53 12.64 13.54
CA LYS A 212 -24.90 11.64 12.54
C LYS A 212 -26.35 11.76 12.10
N GLU A 213 -26.52 11.78 10.79
CA GLU A 213 -27.84 11.58 10.19
C GLU A 213 -28.37 10.17 10.49
N ARG A 214 -29.70 10.05 10.57
CA ARG A 214 -30.36 8.75 10.75
C ARG A 214 -30.29 7.96 9.44
N ASN A 215 -29.86 6.71 9.53
CA ASN A 215 -29.68 5.78 8.40
C ASN A 215 -28.52 6.10 7.45
N CYS A 216 -27.56 6.93 7.85
CA CYS A 216 -26.35 7.15 7.06
C CYS A 216 -25.50 5.87 6.94
N THR A 217 -24.75 5.79 5.84
CA THR A 217 -23.76 4.72 5.59
C THR A 217 -22.54 4.90 6.49
N TRP A 218 -21.63 3.91 6.48
CA TRP A 218 -20.40 4.03 7.27
C TRP A 218 -19.43 5.08 6.73
N ILE A 219 -19.54 5.43 5.43
CA ILE A 219 -18.75 6.48 4.79
C ILE A 219 -19.25 7.86 5.24
N GLU A 220 -20.57 8.07 5.18
CA GLU A 220 -21.25 9.28 5.69
C GLU A 220 -21.19 9.39 7.24
N SER A 221 -20.61 8.41 7.94
CA SER A 221 -20.33 8.44 9.38
C SER A 221 -18.91 8.91 9.73
N LEU A 222 -18.07 9.20 8.74
CA LEU A 222 -16.66 9.56 8.93
C LEU A 222 -16.51 11.04 9.29
N VAL A 223 -15.43 11.39 10.01
CA VAL A 223 -15.12 12.79 10.37
C VAL A 223 -14.61 13.64 9.20
N TRP A 224 -14.51 13.06 8.01
CA TRP A 224 -14.03 13.70 6.79
C TRP A 224 -14.94 13.32 5.63
N ASP A 225 -15.01 14.17 4.62
CA ASP A 225 -15.82 13.96 3.43
C ASP A 225 -15.00 13.21 2.35
N PRO A 226 -15.58 12.30 1.54
CA PRO A 226 -14.85 11.65 0.45
C PRO A 226 -14.21 12.60 -0.57
N SER A 227 -14.70 13.85 -0.66
CA SER A 227 -14.11 14.94 -1.44
C SER A 227 -12.77 15.44 -0.89
N ASP A 228 -12.52 15.35 0.42
CA ASP A 228 -11.29 15.83 1.08
C ASP A 228 -10.02 15.17 0.50
N SER A 229 -8.93 15.95 0.47
CA SER A 229 -7.57 15.40 0.33
C SER A 229 -7.18 14.57 1.55
N PHE A 230 -6.20 13.68 1.41
CA PHE A 230 -5.71 12.91 2.56
C PHE A 230 -5.15 13.80 3.67
N SER A 231 -4.56 14.95 3.34
CA SER A 231 -4.10 15.96 4.30
C SER A 231 -5.24 16.54 5.15
N GLU A 232 -6.38 16.87 4.53
CA GLU A 232 -7.56 17.39 5.23
C GLU A 232 -8.23 16.30 6.07
N ALA A 233 -8.38 15.09 5.51
CA ALA A 233 -8.90 13.94 6.24
C ALA A 233 -8.05 13.62 7.48
N LYS A 234 -6.71 13.61 7.33
CA LYS A 234 -5.77 13.39 8.45
C LYS A 234 -5.87 14.48 9.51
N ALA A 235 -6.02 15.75 9.11
CA ALA A 235 -6.23 16.85 10.04
C ALA A 235 -7.53 16.68 10.86
N LYS A 236 -8.65 16.33 10.20
CA LYS A 236 -9.95 16.07 10.86
C LYS A 236 -9.90 14.85 11.79
N ILE A 237 -9.21 13.77 11.40
CA ILE A 237 -8.95 12.60 12.27
C ILE A 237 -8.14 13.02 13.52
N GLN A 238 -7.09 13.83 13.35
CA GLN A 238 -6.28 14.28 14.48
C GLN A 238 -7.04 15.25 15.40
N GLU A 239 -7.86 16.14 14.84
CA GLU A 239 -8.75 17.00 15.63
C GLU A 239 -9.72 16.16 16.46
N ARG A 240 -10.38 15.16 15.84
CA ARG A 240 -11.26 14.23 16.56
C ARG A 240 -10.51 13.45 17.64
N ARG A 241 -9.27 13.02 17.38
CA ARG A 241 -8.40 12.34 18.34
C ARG A 241 -8.09 13.21 19.56
N ASN A 242 -7.98 14.54 19.38
CA ASN A 242 -7.75 15.49 20.48
C ASN A 242 -9.02 15.75 21.33
N GLN A 243 -10.21 15.33 20.88
CA GLN A 243 -11.50 15.50 21.56
C GLN A 243 -11.96 14.25 22.34
N LEU A 244 -11.17 13.17 22.35
CA LEU A 244 -11.53 11.84 22.86
C LEU A 244 -10.78 11.46 24.15
#